data_AF-A0A3M1P206-F1
#
_entry.id   AF-A0A3M1P206-F1
#
_cell.length_a   1.000
_cell.length_b   1.000
_cell.length_c   1.000
_cell.angle_alpha   90.00
_cell.angle_beta   90.00
_cell.angle_gamma   90.00
#
_symmetry.space_group_name_H-M   'P 1'
#
loop_
_entity.id
_entity.type
_entity.pdbx_description
1 polymer ?
#
loop_
_entity_poly.entity_id
_entity_poly.type
_entity_poly.pdbx_seq_one_letter_code
_entity_poly.pdbx_strand_id
1 'polypeptide(L)'
;MYPFFLRVVSLFLLVVFWSTSSCSHVEPYSPQEILINELPKFSPDMIAQRVLLIGDAGMWDKGRTNTTVELMFQIASQLPRKTLLIFLGDNVYEKGLPKESSIARKEKEAILRTQLDWFKSDSGRLSTGIMIPGNHDWHGGKREGLQVIKRERDFVITHYGPNVKFLPDRAGCPGPDVYDSGVLRIIALDTQWWLHSYQVGTASCDSLNSHHTRKDVQKAAFARLRSLLANSENRETIIIAHHPLASHGPHGGFFTLKDHIFPLTNFVKWAYIPLPGIGSIYPLFRKYVFNNSQDLNSGKYQALIDSLNSIFANVPHKPLIYAAGHEHNLQILKGRNVHYIVISGSGAKLSPVGDGDDTLFAHEEHGFIQLDFLRDGRIYLSVVEKDTDGQQGKIIYSRQIPEGN
;
A
#
# COMPACT_ATOMS: atom_id res chain seq x y z
N MET A 1 -2.54 -18.77 49.58
CA MET A 1 -2.17 -17.57 48.80
C MET A 1 -0.88 -17.74 47.99
N TYR A 2 0.19 -18.30 48.56
CA TYR A 2 1.46 -18.53 47.86
C TYR A 2 1.39 -19.36 46.55
N PRO A 3 0.65 -20.49 46.47
CA PRO A 3 0.63 -21.32 45.25
C PRO A 3 -0.20 -20.71 44.11
N PHE A 4 -1.12 -19.79 44.41
CA PHE A 4 -1.87 -19.04 43.40
C PHE A 4 -0.99 -17.96 42.77
N PHE A 5 -0.23 -17.23 43.59
CA PHE A 5 0.71 -16.21 43.13
C PHE A 5 1.81 -16.80 42.23
N LEU A 6 2.39 -17.94 42.61
CA LEU A 6 3.37 -18.65 41.78
C LEU A 6 2.79 -19.12 40.44
N ARG A 7 1.54 -19.62 40.41
CA ARG A 7 0.88 -20.00 39.15
C ARG A 7 0.60 -18.81 38.24
N VAL A 8 0.20 -17.67 38.79
CA VAL A 8 -0.02 -16.42 38.03
C VAL A 8 1.31 -15.89 37.49
N VAL A 9 2.38 -15.93 38.28
CA VAL A 9 3.73 -15.52 37.84
C VAL A 9 4.26 -16.47 36.78
N SER A 10 4.07 -17.79 36.90
CA SER A 10 4.47 -18.75 35.86
C SER A 10 3.66 -18.60 34.58
N LEU A 11 2.35 -18.33 34.66
CA LEU A 11 1.53 -18.03 33.47
C LEU A 11 1.97 -16.72 32.82
N PHE A 12 2.26 -15.70 33.62
CA PHE A 12 2.76 -14.41 33.14
C PHE A 12 4.12 -14.55 32.48
N LEU A 13 5.04 -15.33 33.06
CA LEU A 13 6.34 -15.64 32.47
C LEU A 13 6.19 -16.45 31.18
N LEU A 14 5.25 -17.39 31.09
CA LEU A 14 4.93 -18.13 29.85
C LEU A 14 4.35 -17.22 28.76
N VAL A 15 3.47 -16.28 29.12
CA VAL A 15 2.94 -15.27 28.19
C VAL A 15 4.03 -14.28 27.74
N VAL A 16 4.92 -13.87 28.65
CA VAL A 16 6.09 -13.06 28.32
C VAL A 16 7.05 -13.82 27.40
N PHE A 17 7.31 -15.11 27.67
CA PHE A 17 8.16 -15.97 26.83
C PHE A 17 7.56 -16.27 25.44
N TRP A 18 6.23 -16.24 25.30
CA TRP A 18 5.55 -16.34 24.01
C TRP A 18 5.49 -15.00 23.26
N SER A 19 5.67 -13.87 23.95
CA SER A 19 5.69 -12.53 23.34
C SER A 19 7.09 -12.04 22.90
N THR A 20 8.15 -12.81 23.14
CA THR A 20 9.52 -12.46 22.74
C THR A 20 9.88 -12.83 21.30
N SER A 21 8.94 -13.36 20.52
CA SER A 21 9.19 -13.78 19.13
C SER A 21 8.98 -12.68 18.09
N SER A 22 8.48 -11.51 18.48
CA SER A 22 8.23 -10.40 17.54
C SER A 22 9.38 -9.41 17.56
N CYS A 23 10.47 -9.75 16.85
CA CYS A 23 11.50 -8.78 16.53
C CYS A 23 10.94 -7.78 15.51
N SER A 24 11.19 -6.49 15.73
CA SER A 24 10.98 -5.46 14.70
C SER A 24 12.13 -5.53 13.71
N HIS A 25 11.83 -5.60 12.41
CA HIS A 25 12.82 -5.71 11.35
C HIS A 25 13.37 -4.34 10.94
N VAL A 26 14.26 -3.81 11.77
CA VAL A 26 15.11 -2.64 11.45
C VAL A 26 16.22 -3.01 10.46
N GLU A 27 16.57 -4.30 10.38
CA GLU A 27 17.40 -4.88 9.34
C GLU A 27 16.49 -5.68 8.38
N PRO A 28 16.86 -5.85 7.11
CA PRO A 28 16.01 -6.53 6.14
C PRO A 28 15.85 -8.02 6.48
N TYR A 29 14.61 -8.46 6.65
CA TYR A 29 14.27 -9.86 6.89
C TYR A 29 13.95 -10.60 5.59
N SER A 30 14.43 -11.84 5.48
CA SER A 30 13.99 -12.83 4.49
C SER A 30 14.27 -14.24 5.04
N PRO A 31 13.37 -15.23 4.84
CA PRO A 31 13.62 -16.62 5.25
C PRO A 31 14.80 -17.27 4.52
N GLN A 32 15.16 -16.75 3.35
CA GLN A 32 16.34 -17.15 2.58
C GLN A 32 17.40 -16.07 2.70
N GLU A 33 18.68 -16.47 2.76
CA GLU A 33 19.79 -15.53 2.85
C GLU A 33 19.77 -14.53 1.68
N ILE A 34 19.87 -13.23 2.02
CA ILE A 34 19.87 -12.15 1.04
C ILE A 34 21.30 -11.98 0.50
N LEU A 35 21.60 -12.63 -0.62
CA LEU A 35 22.89 -12.48 -1.30
C LEU A 35 22.87 -11.27 -2.24
N ILE A 36 23.03 -10.07 -1.68
CA ILE A 36 22.97 -8.79 -2.41
C ILE A 36 23.89 -8.76 -3.64
N ASN A 37 25.08 -9.37 -3.55
CA ASN A 37 26.06 -9.41 -4.65
C ASN A 37 25.65 -10.32 -5.81
N GLU A 38 24.66 -11.19 -5.60
CA GLU A 38 24.15 -12.16 -6.59
C GLU A 38 22.81 -11.72 -7.18
N LEU A 39 22.34 -10.52 -6.85
CA LEU A 39 21.08 -10.01 -7.37
C LEU A 39 21.15 -9.86 -8.89
N PRO A 40 20.08 -10.26 -9.59
CA PRO A 40 20.10 -10.32 -11.04
C PRO A 40 20.18 -8.90 -11.64
N LYS A 41 21.06 -8.74 -12.63
CA LYS A 41 21.20 -7.52 -13.41
C LYS A 41 20.75 -7.80 -14.84
N PHE A 42 19.71 -7.11 -15.28
CA PHE A 42 19.17 -7.25 -16.63
C PHE A 42 19.61 -6.10 -17.51
N SER A 43 19.96 -6.39 -18.76
CA SER A 43 20.19 -5.34 -19.74
C SER A 43 18.88 -4.59 -20.04
N PRO A 44 18.93 -3.28 -20.36
CA PRO A 44 17.78 -2.50 -20.78
C PRO A 44 16.91 -3.15 -21.87
N ASP A 45 17.53 -3.90 -22.78
CA ASP A 45 16.85 -4.56 -23.90
C ASP A 45 16.06 -5.80 -23.49
N MET A 46 16.48 -6.49 -22.44
CA MET A 46 15.81 -7.69 -21.91
C MET A 46 14.51 -7.35 -21.18
N ILE A 47 14.42 -6.15 -20.58
CA ILE A 47 13.21 -5.68 -19.90
C ILE A 47 12.18 -5.29 -20.95
N ALA A 48 11.02 -5.96 -20.95
CA ALA A 48 9.88 -5.62 -21.79
C ALA A 48 9.08 -4.46 -21.16
N GLN A 49 8.83 -4.53 -19.86
CA GLN A 49 8.10 -3.54 -19.08
C GLN A 49 8.62 -3.52 -17.65
N ARG A 50 8.72 -2.32 -17.07
CA ARG A 50 9.01 -2.07 -15.67
C ARG A 50 7.80 -1.43 -15.00
N VAL A 51 7.49 -1.86 -13.77
CA VAL A 51 6.50 -1.24 -12.91
C VAL A 51 7.17 -0.84 -11.61
N LEU A 52 7.01 0.43 -11.21
CA LEU A 52 7.48 0.95 -9.93
C LEU A 52 6.25 1.28 -9.07
N LEU A 53 6.20 0.74 -7.85
CA LEU A 53 5.08 0.82 -6.92
C LEU A 53 5.50 1.60 -5.69
N ILE A 54 4.86 2.73 -5.36
CA ILE A 54 5.15 3.51 -4.16
C ILE A 54 3.85 4.02 -3.53
N GLY A 55 3.65 3.86 -2.23
CA GLY A 55 2.55 4.42 -1.47
C GLY A 55 3.04 5.45 -0.45
N ASP A 56 2.11 6.20 0.13
CA ASP A 56 2.35 6.97 1.37
C ASP A 56 3.46 8.02 1.20
N ALA A 57 3.59 8.55 -0.02
CA ALA A 57 4.58 9.53 -0.41
C ALA A 57 4.10 10.98 -0.24
N GLY A 58 2.91 11.18 0.35
CA GLY A 58 2.22 12.46 0.46
C GLY A 58 2.75 13.47 1.48
N MET A 59 4.06 13.48 1.72
CA MET A 59 4.75 14.51 2.50
C MET A 59 6.23 14.63 2.10
N TRP A 60 6.87 15.73 2.51
CA TRP A 60 8.30 15.95 2.33
C TRP A 60 9.11 15.32 3.46
N ASP A 61 10.26 14.75 3.12
CA ASP A 61 11.23 14.17 4.07
C ASP A 61 12.48 15.06 4.22
N LYS A 62 12.82 15.83 3.19
CA LYS A 62 13.98 16.73 3.16
C LYS A 62 13.61 18.07 2.52
N GLY A 63 13.43 19.11 3.33
CA GLY A 63 13.04 20.42 2.83
C GLY A 63 11.67 20.39 2.14
N ARG A 64 11.62 20.70 0.84
CA ARG A 64 10.40 20.66 0.01
C ARG A 64 10.40 19.54 -1.03
N THR A 65 11.12 18.46 -0.76
CA THR A 65 11.15 17.28 -1.63
C THR A 65 10.83 16.00 -0.86
N ASN A 66 10.58 14.93 -1.61
CA ASN A 66 10.52 13.56 -1.13
C ASN A 66 11.65 12.78 -1.81
N THR A 67 12.68 12.44 -1.06
CA THR A 67 13.89 11.83 -1.62
C THR A 67 13.66 10.40 -2.11
N THR A 68 12.62 9.70 -1.63
CA THR A 68 12.26 8.35 -2.13
C THR A 68 11.59 8.44 -3.50
N VAL A 69 10.73 9.43 -3.70
CA VAL A 69 10.11 9.74 -4.99
C VAL A 69 11.16 10.19 -6.01
N GLU A 70 12.13 11.02 -5.59
CA GLU A 70 13.27 11.41 -6.45
C GLU A 70 14.05 10.18 -6.93
N LEU A 71 14.32 9.24 -6.02
CA LEU A 71 14.99 7.99 -6.36
C LEU A 71 14.17 7.16 -7.37
N MET A 72 12.85 7.06 -7.18
CA MET A 72 11.95 6.38 -8.10
C MET A 72 12.02 7.01 -9.51
N PHE A 73 12.04 8.33 -9.62
CA PHE A 73 12.18 9.03 -10.90
C PHE A 73 13.55 8.82 -11.55
N GLN A 74 14.62 8.79 -10.77
CA GLN A 74 15.96 8.46 -11.26
C GLN A 74 15.97 7.07 -11.90
N ILE A 75 15.38 6.07 -11.24
CA ILE A 75 15.28 4.70 -11.78
C ILE A 75 14.36 4.65 -13.01
N ALA A 76 13.22 5.35 -12.99
CA ALA A 76 12.31 5.42 -14.13
C ALA A 76 12.98 6.05 -15.37
N SER A 77 13.84 7.05 -15.17
CA SER A 77 14.56 7.74 -16.25
C SER A 77 15.51 6.85 -17.06
N GLN A 78 15.88 5.68 -16.52
CA GLN A 78 16.74 4.71 -17.21
C GLN A 78 15.98 3.98 -18.34
N LEU A 79 14.66 3.83 -18.21
CA LEU A 79 13.80 3.08 -19.13
C LEU A 79 12.44 3.78 -19.34
N PRO A 80 12.40 5.07 -19.71
CA PRO A 80 11.20 5.88 -19.56
C PRO A 80 10.03 5.35 -20.41
N ARG A 81 10.30 4.88 -21.64
CA ARG A 81 9.28 4.30 -22.54
C ARG A 81 8.73 2.94 -22.11
N LYS A 82 9.39 2.28 -21.16
CA LYS A 82 9.02 0.95 -20.65
C LYS A 82 8.60 0.99 -19.19
N THR A 83 8.58 2.16 -18.55
CA THR A 83 8.32 2.27 -17.12
C THR A 83 6.93 2.83 -16.86
N LEU A 84 6.20 2.11 -16.02
CA LEU A 84 4.95 2.55 -15.41
C LEU A 84 5.21 2.86 -13.94
N LEU A 85 4.77 4.04 -13.49
CA LEU A 85 4.90 4.48 -12.10
C LEU A 85 3.52 4.45 -11.46
N ILE A 86 3.38 3.79 -10.32
CA ILE A 86 2.10 3.63 -9.62
C ILE A 86 2.22 4.18 -8.20
N PHE A 87 1.40 5.19 -7.90
CA PHE A 87 1.23 5.78 -6.57
C PHE A 87 0.04 5.10 -5.87
N LEU A 88 0.30 4.39 -4.77
CA LEU A 88 -0.62 3.48 -4.07
C LEU A 88 -1.45 4.17 -2.98
N GLY A 89 -1.70 5.46 -3.10
CA GLY A 89 -2.53 6.23 -2.18
C GLY A 89 -1.76 6.93 -1.06
N ASP A 90 -2.51 7.72 -0.30
CA ASP A 90 -2.00 8.70 0.66
C ASP A 90 -1.05 9.70 0.00
N ASN A 91 -1.54 10.25 -1.11
CA ASN A 91 -0.82 11.19 -1.96
C ASN A 91 -0.68 12.55 -1.28
N VAL A 92 -1.55 12.89 -0.32
CA VAL A 92 -1.47 14.14 0.46
C VAL A 92 -1.87 13.95 1.93
N TYR A 93 -0.89 13.95 2.82
CA TYR A 93 -1.15 13.93 4.26
C TYR A 93 -1.62 15.29 4.81
N GLU A 94 -2.47 15.34 5.85
CA GLU A 94 -3.24 14.23 6.45
C GLU A 94 -4.71 14.23 6.02
N LYS A 95 -5.14 15.21 5.24
CA LYS A 95 -6.56 15.45 4.96
C LYS A 95 -6.84 15.68 3.48
N GLY A 96 -5.93 15.19 2.64
CA GLY A 96 -6.00 15.32 1.20
C GLY A 96 -5.90 16.77 0.75
N LEU A 97 -6.36 17.03 -0.48
CA LEU A 97 -6.33 18.35 -1.08
C LEU A 97 -7.51 19.25 -0.59
N PRO A 98 -7.24 20.35 0.14
CA PRO A 98 -8.30 21.22 0.66
C PRO A 98 -8.92 22.10 -0.43
N LYS A 99 -9.98 22.83 -0.09
CA LYS A 99 -10.60 23.83 -0.99
C LYS A 99 -9.60 24.93 -1.37
N GLU A 100 -9.81 25.57 -2.51
CA GLU A 100 -8.91 26.62 -3.02
C GLU A 100 -8.74 27.80 -2.04
N SER A 101 -9.79 28.18 -1.33
CA SER A 101 -9.76 29.24 -0.32
C SER A 101 -9.05 28.87 0.99
N SER A 102 -8.55 27.64 1.13
CA SER A 102 -7.81 27.21 2.32
C SER A 102 -6.38 27.76 2.30
N ILE A 103 -5.91 28.27 3.44
CA ILE A 103 -4.50 28.67 3.62
C ILE A 103 -3.51 27.52 3.33
N ALA A 104 -3.93 26.27 3.55
CA ALA A 104 -3.09 25.08 3.35
C ALA A 104 -3.05 24.62 1.88
N ARG A 105 -3.88 25.19 1.00
CA ARG A 105 -4.01 24.74 -0.40
C ARG A 105 -2.67 24.74 -1.14
N LYS A 106 -1.91 25.84 -1.03
CA LYS A 106 -0.63 26.00 -1.73
C LYS A 106 0.40 24.94 -1.31
N GLU A 107 0.48 24.64 -0.02
CA GLU A 107 1.37 23.60 0.50
C GLU A 107 0.94 22.21 -0.01
N LYS A 108 -0.35 21.88 0.07
CA LYS A 108 -0.87 20.56 -0.34
C LYS A 108 -0.75 20.32 -1.84
N GLU A 109 -0.93 21.35 -2.66
CA GLU A 109 -0.60 21.24 -4.10
C GLU A 109 0.90 21.03 -4.32
N ALA A 110 1.77 21.71 -3.56
CA ALA A 110 3.20 21.53 -3.70
C ALA A 110 3.65 20.11 -3.33
N ILE A 111 2.98 19.46 -2.36
CA ILE A 111 3.18 18.04 -2.03
C ILE A 111 2.71 17.11 -3.17
N LEU A 112 1.57 17.37 -3.81
CA LEU A 112 1.19 16.59 -5.01
C LEU A 112 2.21 16.78 -6.13
N ARG A 113 2.70 18.01 -6.31
CA ARG A 113 3.68 18.34 -7.34
C ARG A 113 4.99 17.58 -7.21
N THR A 114 5.45 17.26 -5.99
CA THR A 114 6.67 16.44 -5.82
C THR A 114 6.52 15.04 -6.40
N GLN A 115 5.30 14.52 -6.51
CA GLN A 115 5.01 13.21 -7.11
C GLN A 115 4.66 13.30 -8.61
N LEU A 116 4.39 14.49 -9.15
CA LEU A 116 3.78 14.64 -10.47
C LEU A 116 4.57 15.51 -11.46
N ASP A 117 5.36 16.47 -11.00
CA ASP A 117 6.05 17.41 -11.90
C ASP A 117 7.09 16.74 -12.82
N TRP A 118 7.62 15.57 -12.43
CA TRP A 118 8.49 14.78 -13.29
C TRP A 118 7.83 14.41 -14.62
N PHE A 119 6.51 14.16 -14.65
CA PHE A 119 5.75 13.84 -15.87
C PHE A 119 5.64 14.98 -16.88
N LYS A 120 6.16 16.18 -16.55
CA LYS A 120 6.30 17.30 -17.49
C LYS A 120 7.65 17.31 -18.20
N SER A 121 8.65 16.61 -17.66
CA SER A 121 9.98 16.48 -18.28
C SER A 121 9.95 15.56 -19.51
N ASP A 122 10.97 15.64 -20.38
CA ASP A 122 11.06 14.77 -21.57
C ASP A 122 11.03 13.28 -21.21
N SER A 123 11.75 12.88 -20.17
CA SER A 123 11.75 11.49 -19.71
C SER A 123 10.39 11.10 -19.13
N GLY A 124 9.82 11.95 -18.27
CA GLY A 124 8.53 11.66 -17.64
C GLY A 124 7.35 11.64 -18.63
N ARG A 125 7.39 12.47 -19.68
CA ARG A 125 6.39 12.45 -20.76
C ARG A 125 6.40 11.14 -21.58
N LEU A 126 7.47 10.37 -21.52
CA LEU A 126 7.59 9.06 -22.17
C LEU A 126 7.12 7.91 -21.29
N SER A 127 6.91 8.15 -20.00
CA SER A 127 6.38 7.19 -19.03
C SER A 127 4.90 7.40 -18.77
N THR A 128 4.25 6.40 -18.19
CA THR A 128 2.88 6.54 -17.70
C THR A 128 2.87 6.52 -16.17
N GLY A 129 2.07 7.40 -15.58
CA GLY A 129 1.75 7.40 -14.16
C GLY A 129 0.34 6.87 -13.90
N ILE A 130 0.15 6.12 -12.83
CA ILE A 130 -1.14 5.77 -12.25
C ILE A 130 -1.13 6.21 -10.79
N MET A 131 -2.18 6.87 -10.34
CA MET A 131 -2.34 7.29 -8.95
C MET A 131 -3.70 6.81 -8.45
N ILE A 132 -3.72 6.10 -7.34
CA ILE A 132 -4.94 5.72 -6.63
C ILE A 132 -5.02 6.48 -5.30
N PRO A 133 -6.20 6.62 -4.69
CA PRO A 133 -6.32 7.29 -3.39
C PRO A 133 -6.18 6.36 -2.19
N GLY A 134 -5.69 6.94 -1.09
CA GLY A 134 -5.68 6.35 0.25
C GLY A 134 -6.66 7.05 1.20
N ASN A 135 -6.61 6.69 2.47
CA ASN A 135 -7.54 7.23 3.46
C ASN A 135 -7.32 8.71 3.76
N HIS A 136 -6.08 9.20 3.71
CA HIS A 136 -5.79 10.61 3.93
C HIS A 136 -6.32 11.48 2.78
N ASP A 137 -6.29 10.97 1.55
CA ASP A 137 -6.88 11.62 0.36
C ASP A 137 -8.42 11.73 0.47
N TRP A 138 -9.04 10.85 1.25
CA TRP A 138 -10.45 10.91 1.69
C TRP A 138 -10.65 11.69 3.01
N HIS A 139 -9.90 12.77 3.22
CA HIS A 139 -9.93 13.59 4.44
C HIS A 139 -9.60 12.81 5.73
N GLY A 140 -8.76 11.78 5.66
CA GLY A 140 -8.50 10.88 6.77
C GLY A 140 -9.76 10.08 7.17
N GLY A 141 -10.56 9.67 6.18
CA GLY A 141 -11.80 8.92 6.39
C GLY A 141 -12.97 9.71 6.99
N LYS A 142 -12.93 11.05 6.96
CA LYS A 142 -13.94 11.93 7.58
C LYS A 142 -15.03 12.38 6.60
N ARG A 143 -16.04 13.09 7.11
CA ARG A 143 -17.28 13.44 6.39
C ARG A 143 -17.07 14.15 5.06
N GLU A 144 -16.05 14.98 4.95
CA GLU A 144 -15.72 15.75 3.76
C GLU A 144 -14.98 14.93 2.69
N GLY A 145 -14.66 13.66 2.96
CA GLY A 145 -13.81 12.81 2.13
C GLY A 145 -14.18 12.80 0.65
N LEU A 146 -15.47 12.63 0.32
CA LEU A 146 -15.95 12.64 -1.07
C LEU A 146 -15.60 13.93 -1.83
N GLN A 147 -15.62 15.08 -1.16
CA GLN A 147 -15.29 16.35 -1.81
C GLN A 147 -13.78 16.57 -1.90
N VAL A 148 -13.01 16.03 -0.96
CA VAL A 148 -11.55 16.10 -0.99
C VAL A 148 -11.00 15.26 -2.15
N ILE A 149 -11.45 14.01 -2.27
CA ILE A 149 -10.97 13.11 -3.33
C ILE A 149 -11.33 13.64 -4.74
N LYS A 150 -12.49 14.27 -4.88
CA LYS A 150 -12.87 14.95 -6.14
C LYS A 150 -11.89 16.06 -6.50
N ARG A 151 -11.55 16.93 -5.54
CA ARG A 151 -10.59 18.02 -5.76
C ARG A 151 -9.20 17.50 -6.13
N GLU A 152 -8.76 16.43 -5.47
CA GLU A 152 -7.46 15.82 -5.74
C GLU A 152 -7.40 15.23 -7.15
N ARG A 153 -8.37 14.38 -7.51
CA ARG A 153 -8.51 13.87 -8.88
C ARG A 153 -8.53 15.01 -9.90
N ASP A 154 -9.38 16.02 -9.70
CA ASP A 154 -9.55 17.09 -10.67
C ASP A 154 -8.24 17.88 -10.85
N PHE A 155 -7.47 18.08 -9.78
CA PHE A 155 -6.12 18.65 -9.86
C PHE A 155 -5.18 17.78 -10.70
N VAL A 156 -5.12 16.47 -10.44
CA VAL A 156 -4.24 15.55 -11.18
C VAL A 156 -4.60 15.51 -12.66
N ILE A 157 -5.88 15.32 -12.98
CA ILE A 157 -6.35 15.23 -14.37
C ILE A 157 -6.14 16.56 -15.11
N THR A 158 -6.43 17.70 -14.49
CA THR A 158 -6.28 19.02 -15.12
C THR A 158 -4.83 19.34 -15.45
N HIS A 159 -3.87 18.96 -14.58
CA HIS A 159 -2.47 19.36 -14.74
C HIS A 159 -1.57 18.29 -15.35
N TYR A 160 -1.95 17.01 -15.29
CA TYR A 160 -1.09 15.87 -15.65
C TYR A 160 -1.82 14.77 -16.44
N GLY A 161 -3.11 14.92 -16.73
CA GLY A 161 -3.96 13.91 -17.38
C GLY A 161 -3.45 13.26 -18.68
N PRO A 162 -2.63 13.92 -19.52
CA PRO A 162 -2.01 13.27 -20.68
C PRO A 162 -1.10 12.09 -20.31
N ASN A 163 -0.37 12.18 -19.19
CA ASN A 163 0.66 11.21 -18.79
C ASN A 163 0.31 10.46 -17.50
N VAL A 164 -0.58 11.00 -16.67
CA VAL A 164 -0.95 10.42 -15.38
C VAL A 164 -2.45 10.12 -15.36
N LYS A 165 -2.79 8.87 -15.05
CA LYS A 165 -4.15 8.43 -14.76
C LYS A 165 -4.41 8.53 -13.26
N PHE A 166 -5.55 9.08 -12.88
CA PHE A 166 -6.08 8.94 -11.53
C PHE A 166 -7.13 7.85 -11.56
N LEU A 167 -6.92 6.74 -10.84
CA LEU A 167 -7.80 5.59 -10.85
C LEU A 167 -8.40 5.33 -9.45
N PRO A 168 -9.68 4.95 -9.34
CA PRO A 168 -10.69 4.92 -10.40
C PRO A 168 -10.92 6.30 -11.04
N ASP A 169 -11.18 6.30 -12.34
CA ASP A 169 -11.27 7.46 -13.23
C ASP A 169 -12.41 8.40 -12.84
N ARG A 170 -13.40 7.91 -12.10
CA ARG A 170 -14.47 8.67 -11.46
C ARG A 170 -14.21 8.75 -9.96
N ALA A 171 -13.89 9.96 -9.49
CA ALA A 171 -13.64 10.21 -8.07
C ALA A 171 -14.84 9.81 -7.21
N GLY A 172 -14.55 9.12 -6.12
CA GLY A 172 -15.55 8.66 -5.19
C GLY A 172 -16.28 7.38 -5.63
N CYS A 173 -15.75 6.64 -6.59
CA CYS A 173 -16.22 5.33 -6.99
C CYS A 173 -15.25 4.22 -6.56
N PRO A 174 -15.73 2.99 -6.27
CA PRO A 174 -14.89 1.94 -5.71
C PRO A 174 -13.94 1.26 -6.70
N GLY A 175 -14.07 1.53 -8.01
CA GLY A 175 -13.56 0.65 -9.06
C GLY A 175 -14.43 -0.62 -9.18
N PRO A 176 -13.95 -1.67 -9.88
CA PRO A 176 -12.64 -1.77 -10.51
C PRO A 176 -12.53 -1.00 -11.82
N ASP A 177 -11.43 -0.27 -11.97
CA ASP A 177 -10.99 0.31 -13.23
C ASP A 177 -9.78 -0.44 -13.77
N VAL A 178 -9.67 -0.50 -15.10
CA VAL A 178 -8.65 -1.30 -15.78
C VAL A 178 -7.69 -0.41 -16.57
N TYR A 179 -6.40 -0.70 -16.45
CA TYR A 179 -5.37 -0.19 -17.34
C TYR A 179 -4.55 -1.36 -17.87
N ASP A 180 -4.60 -1.58 -19.19
CA ASP A 180 -3.82 -2.61 -19.85
C ASP A 180 -2.57 -1.99 -20.50
N SER A 181 -1.40 -2.62 -20.31
CA SER A 181 -0.14 -2.23 -20.94
C SER A 181 0.67 -3.47 -21.34
N GLY A 182 0.69 -3.78 -22.63
CA GLY A 182 1.36 -4.96 -23.15
C GLY A 182 0.84 -6.26 -22.51
N VAL A 183 1.72 -6.95 -21.79
CA VAL A 183 1.43 -8.20 -21.07
C VAL A 183 0.76 -7.99 -19.71
N LEU A 184 0.57 -6.74 -19.29
CA LEU A 184 0.03 -6.40 -17.98
C LEU A 184 -1.43 -5.95 -18.06
N ARG A 185 -2.22 -6.44 -17.11
CA ARG A 185 -3.51 -5.90 -16.74
C ARG A 185 -3.46 -5.37 -15.31
N ILE A 186 -3.71 -4.09 -15.14
CA ILE A 186 -3.80 -3.44 -13.83
C ILE A 186 -5.26 -3.20 -13.51
N ILE A 187 -5.69 -3.67 -12.35
CA ILE A 187 -7.03 -3.46 -11.83
C ILE A 187 -6.94 -2.59 -10.58
N ALA A 188 -7.46 -1.37 -10.64
CA ALA A 188 -7.42 -0.40 -9.56
C ALA A 188 -8.71 -0.41 -8.73
N LEU A 189 -8.56 -0.42 -7.40
CA LEU A 189 -9.65 -0.34 -6.44
C LEU A 189 -9.43 0.85 -5.49
N ASP A 190 -10.46 1.68 -5.30
CA ASP A 190 -10.50 2.64 -4.19
C ASP A 190 -11.04 1.92 -2.96
N THR A 191 -10.14 1.32 -2.18
CA THR A 191 -10.50 0.56 -0.96
C THR A 191 -11.06 1.45 0.14
N GLN A 192 -10.69 2.73 0.18
CA GLN A 192 -11.23 3.66 1.15
C GLN A 192 -12.73 3.88 0.91
N TRP A 193 -13.22 3.87 -0.33
CA TRP A 193 -14.66 3.88 -0.61
C TRP A 193 -15.44 2.79 0.15
N TRP A 194 -14.86 1.59 0.31
CA TRP A 194 -15.49 0.46 1.00
C TRP A 194 -15.46 0.64 2.52
N LEU A 195 -14.39 1.22 3.05
CA LEU A 195 -14.18 1.42 4.48
C LEU A 195 -14.76 2.73 5.00
N HIS A 196 -15.13 3.65 4.11
CA HIS A 196 -15.63 4.98 4.47
C HIS A 196 -16.95 4.89 5.23
N SER A 197 -17.07 5.62 6.34
CA SER A 197 -18.31 5.62 7.14
C SER A 197 -19.31 6.69 6.72
N TYR A 198 -18.88 7.66 5.90
CA TYR A 198 -19.71 8.78 5.46
C TYR A 198 -20.15 8.62 4.00
N GLN A 199 -20.59 9.74 3.40
CA GLN A 199 -21.05 9.77 2.03
C GLN A 199 -19.94 9.38 1.06
N VAL A 200 -20.29 8.52 0.12
CA VAL A 200 -19.44 8.09 -0.99
C VAL A 200 -20.15 8.40 -2.32
N GLY A 201 -19.44 8.34 -3.44
CA GLY A 201 -20.08 8.41 -4.75
C GLY A 201 -20.87 7.14 -5.02
N THR A 202 -22.09 7.29 -5.53
CA THR A 202 -22.91 6.17 -6.00
C THR A 202 -23.50 6.44 -7.37
N ALA A 203 -24.19 7.58 -7.54
CA ALA A 203 -24.83 7.97 -8.79
C ALA A 203 -23.85 8.10 -9.97
N SER A 204 -22.61 8.55 -9.71
CA SER A 204 -21.59 8.71 -10.75
C SER A 204 -20.88 7.40 -11.11
N CYS A 205 -21.10 6.32 -10.37
CA CYS A 205 -20.28 5.10 -10.44
C CYS A 205 -20.86 4.02 -11.36
N ASP A 206 -22.01 4.29 -11.98
CA ASP A 206 -22.63 3.41 -12.96
C ASP A 206 -22.74 4.13 -14.32
N SER A 207 -22.72 3.37 -15.41
CA SER A 207 -23.14 3.85 -16.73
C SER A 207 -24.66 3.88 -16.89
N LEU A 208 -25.42 3.26 -15.97
CA LEU A 208 -26.86 3.04 -16.08
C LEU A 208 -27.75 4.14 -15.46
N ASN A 209 -27.18 5.27 -15.00
CA ASN A 209 -27.93 6.46 -14.55
C ASN A 209 -29.11 6.16 -13.57
N SER A 210 -29.05 5.09 -12.80
CA SER A 210 -30.10 4.76 -11.82
C SER A 210 -29.64 5.15 -10.42
N HIS A 211 -30.56 5.61 -9.57
CA HIS A 211 -30.29 5.95 -8.17
C HIS A 211 -29.91 4.70 -7.37
N HIS A 212 -28.65 4.29 -7.46
CA HIS A 212 -28.13 3.11 -6.79
C HIS A 212 -27.75 3.42 -5.34
N THR A 213 -28.18 2.55 -4.43
CA THR A 213 -27.70 2.54 -3.05
C THR A 213 -26.23 2.11 -3.03
N ARG A 214 -25.51 2.39 -1.94
CA ARG A 214 -24.12 1.92 -1.78
C ARG A 214 -23.99 0.39 -1.95
N LYS A 215 -25.00 -0.38 -1.53
CA LYS A 215 -25.02 -1.85 -1.66
C LYS A 215 -25.10 -2.30 -3.12
N ASP A 216 -25.85 -1.59 -3.96
CA ASP A 216 -25.98 -1.91 -5.38
C ASP A 216 -24.64 -1.70 -6.10
N VAL A 217 -23.98 -0.57 -5.81
CA VAL A 217 -22.64 -0.26 -6.34
C VAL A 217 -21.61 -1.30 -5.86
N GLN A 218 -21.67 -1.73 -4.59
CA GLN A 218 -20.82 -2.83 -4.08
C GLN A 218 -21.00 -4.12 -4.88
N LYS A 219 -22.26 -4.53 -5.08
CA LYS A 219 -22.59 -5.74 -5.83
C LYS A 219 -22.11 -5.66 -7.28
N ALA A 220 -22.33 -4.52 -7.94
CA ALA A 220 -21.89 -4.27 -9.30
C ALA A 220 -20.36 -4.30 -9.42
N ALA A 221 -19.65 -3.64 -8.50
CA ALA A 221 -18.19 -3.63 -8.45
C ALA A 221 -17.61 -5.05 -8.28
N PHE A 222 -18.14 -5.84 -7.35
CA PHE A 222 -17.71 -7.23 -7.18
C PHE A 222 -18.07 -8.13 -8.37
N ALA A 223 -19.23 -7.95 -8.99
CA ALA A 223 -19.58 -8.67 -10.22
C ALA A 223 -18.62 -8.30 -11.37
N ARG A 224 -18.29 -7.01 -11.52
CA ARG A 224 -17.35 -6.53 -12.52
C ARG A 224 -15.95 -7.08 -12.28
N LEU A 225 -15.46 -7.06 -11.03
CA LEU A 225 -14.16 -7.62 -10.67
C LEU A 225 -14.07 -9.10 -11.03
N ARG A 226 -15.09 -9.90 -10.69
CA ARG A 226 -15.16 -11.31 -11.11
C ARG A 226 -15.07 -11.47 -12.62
N SER A 227 -15.81 -10.65 -13.38
CA SER A 227 -15.80 -10.69 -14.84
C SER A 227 -14.43 -10.34 -15.44
N LEU A 228 -13.74 -9.34 -14.87
CA LEU A 228 -12.40 -8.93 -15.32
C LEU A 228 -11.34 -9.99 -15.05
N LEU A 229 -11.45 -10.70 -13.92
CA LEU A 229 -10.52 -11.76 -13.54
C LEU A 229 -10.83 -13.10 -14.22
N ALA A 230 -12.08 -13.36 -14.59
CA ALA A 230 -12.47 -14.55 -15.34
C ALA A 230 -11.87 -14.57 -16.76
N ASN A 231 -11.53 -13.41 -17.32
CA ASN A 231 -10.87 -13.29 -18.60
C ASN A 231 -9.81 -12.18 -18.57
N SER A 232 -8.57 -12.55 -18.27
CA SER A 232 -7.42 -11.64 -18.29
C SER A 232 -6.80 -11.47 -19.68
N GLU A 233 -7.34 -12.11 -20.72
CA GLU A 233 -6.79 -12.11 -22.09
C GLU A 233 -5.30 -12.52 -22.13
N ASN A 234 -4.93 -13.53 -21.31
CA ASN A 234 -3.55 -14.00 -21.13
C ASN A 234 -2.56 -12.94 -20.62
N ARG A 235 -3.04 -11.86 -19.99
CA ARG A 235 -2.20 -10.87 -19.32
C ARG A 235 -1.95 -11.23 -17.85
N GLU A 236 -0.76 -10.90 -17.39
CA GLU A 236 -0.42 -10.90 -15.97
C GLU A 236 -1.23 -9.83 -15.27
N THR A 237 -1.95 -10.23 -14.22
CA THR A 237 -2.90 -9.34 -13.54
C THR A 237 -2.32 -8.86 -12.21
N ILE A 238 -2.22 -7.53 -12.06
CA ILE A 238 -1.87 -6.87 -10.81
C ILE A 238 -3.08 -6.07 -10.32
N ILE A 239 -3.50 -6.31 -9.08
CA ILE A 239 -4.51 -5.50 -8.40
C ILE A 239 -3.78 -4.43 -7.60
N ILE A 240 -4.17 -3.17 -7.75
CA ILE A 240 -3.64 -2.05 -6.97
C ILE A 240 -4.75 -1.46 -6.10
N ALA A 241 -4.45 -1.25 -4.83
CA ALA A 241 -5.40 -0.76 -3.84
C ALA A 241 -4.63 -0.18 -2.65
N HIS A 242 -5.12 0.87 -2.00
CA HIS A 242 -4.36 1.44 -0.87
C HIS A 242 -4.24 0.49 0.34
N HIS A 243 -5.35 -0.13 0.73
CA HIS A 243 -5.46 -1.00 1.90
C HIS A 243 -5.03 -2.46 1.60
N PRO A 244 -4.03 -3.03 2.33
CA PRO A 244 -3.56 -4.40 2.13
C PRO A 244 -4.57 -5.50 2.52
N LEU A 245 -4.36 -6.74 2.07
CA LEU A 245 -5.20 -7.88 2.50
C LEU A 245 -4.65 -8.63 3.72
N ALA A 246 -3.35 -8.47 3.97
CA ALA A 246 -2.60 -9.00 5.10
C ALA A 246 -1.41 -8.06 5.35
N SER A 247 -0.93 -7.99 6.58
CA SER A 247 0.24 -7.17 6.95
C SER A 247 0.76 -7.60 8.32
N HIS A 248 2.08 -7.55 8.48
CA HIS A 248 2.77 -7.67 9.77
C HIS A 248 3.23 -6.30 10.32
N GLY A 249 2.57 -5.23 9.90
CA GLY A 249 2.73 -3.87 10.40
C GLY A 249 1.69 -3.48 11.46
N PRO A 250 1.71 -2.23 11.94
CA PRO A 250 0.84 -1.80 13.04
C PRO A 250 -0.66 -1.86 12.73
N HIS A 251 -1.07 -1.68 11.46
CA HIS A 251 -2.48 -1.85 11.09
C HIS A 251 -2.91 -3.32 10.98
N GLY A 252 -1.95 -4.23 10.76
CA GLY A 252 -2.09 -5.69 10.93
C GLY A 252 -2.23 -6.15 12.38
N GLY A 253 -1.95 -5.27 13.35
CA GLY A 253 -1.96 -5.62 14.76
C GLY A 253 -0.63 -6.16 15.26
N PHE A 254 0.46 -5.89 14.54
CA PHE A 254 1.81 -6.06 15.07
C PHE A 254 2.12 -4.93 16.05
N PHE A 255 2.68 -5.29 17.20
CA PHE A 255 3.07 -4.36 18.25
C PHE A 255 4.45 -4.75 18.77
N THR A 256 5.33 -3.75 18.91
CA THR A 256 6.68 -3.95 19.43
C THR A 256 6.66 -4.20 20.94
N LEU A 257 7.77 -4.69 21.50
CA LEU A 257 7.93 -4.77 22.96
C LEU A 257 7.74 -3.38 23.63
N LYS A 258 8.18 -2.30 22.97
CA LYS A 258 7.96 -0.93 23.43
C LYS A 258 6.47 -0.61 23.52
N ASP A 259 5.65 -1.06 22.58
CA ASP A 259 4.19 -0.82 22.60
C ASP A 259 3.52 -1.55 23.76
N HIS A 260 4.00 -2.75 24.10
CA HIS A 260 3.48 -3.51 25.24
C HIS A 260 3.89 -2.95 26.60
N ILE A 261 5.08 -2.37 26.71
CA ILE A 261 5.58 -1.79 27.96
C ILE A 261 5.15 -0.32 28.11
N PHE A 262 5.13 0.46 27.02
CA PHE A 262 4.91 1.91 27.01
C PHE A 262 3.80 2.32 26.00
N PRO A 263 2.56 1.81 26.13
CA PRO A 263 1.50 2.00 25.13
C PRO A 263 1.10 3.48 24.94
N LEU A 264 1.33 4.34 25.93
CA LEU A 264 1.00 5.77 25.84
C LEU A 264 1.88 6.54 24.84
N THR A 265 3.07 6.02 24.52
CA THR A 265 3.97 6.66 23.55
C THR A 265 3.38 6.72 22.13
N ASN A 266 2.40 5.88 21.82
CA ASN A 266 1.67 5.88 20.54
C ASN A 266 0.71 7.07 20.38
N PHE A 267 0.34 7.72 21.47
CA PHE A 267 -0.50 8.93 21.45
C PHE A 267 0.29 10.18 21.80
N VAL A 268 1.23 10.06 22.73
CA VAL A 268 2.01 11.16 23.27
C VAL A 268 3.48 10.73 23.32
N LYS A 269 4.28 11.19 22.36
CA LYS A 269 5.66 10.69 22.14
C LYS A 269 6.58 10.77 23.36
N TRP A 270 6.33 11.66 24.32
CA TRP A 270 7.13 11.80 25.55
C TRP A 270 6.68 10.91 26.71
N ALA A 271 5.52 10.26 26.62
CA ALA A 271 4.90 9.52 27.72
C ALA A 271 5.45 8.09 27.87
N TYR A 272 6.74 7.96 28.19
CA TYR A 272 7.42 6.69 28.52
C TYR A 272 7.07 6.20 29.93
N ILE A 273 5.77 6.00 30.17
CA ILE A 273 5.26 5.48 31.45
C ILE A 273 5.07 3.97 31.29
N PRO A 274 5.79 3.12 32.04
CA PRO A 274 5.67 1.67 31.91
C PRO A 274 4.30 1.23 32.44
N LEU A 275 3.49 0.63 31.58
CA LEU A 275 2.17 0.08 31.88
C LEU A 275 2.09 -1.39 31.42
N PRO A 276 2.93 -2.30 31.99
CA PRO A 276 2.92 -3.71 31.63
C PRO A 276 1.54 -4.32 31.86
N GLY A 277 1.08 -5.18 30.95
CA GLY A 277 -0.25 -5.79 30.98
C GLY A 277 -1.37 -4.94 30.38
N ILE A 278 -1.35 -3.61 30.57
CA ILE A 278 -2.30 -2.70 29.87
C ILE A 278 -1.94 -2.60 28.38
N GLY A 279 -0.64 -2.59 28.05
CA GLY A 279 -0.19 -2.68 26.66
C GLY A 279 -0.50 -4.02 25.97
N SER A 280 -0.78 -5.09 26.71
CA SER A 280 -1.29 -6.37 26.16
C SER A 280 -2.81 -6.37 25.99
N ILE A 281 -3.52 -5.54 26.77
CA ILE A 281 -4.94 -5.22 26.55
C ILE A 281 -5.09 -4.24 25.39
N TYR A 282 -4.09 -3.39 25.11
CA TYR A 282 -4.15 -2.36 24.07
C TYR A 282 -4.51 -2.88 22.66
N PRO A 283 -3.94 -3.99 22.15
CA PRO A 283 -4.40 -4.62 20.91
C PRO A 283 -5.89 -5.01 20.94
N LEU A 284 -6.35 -5.56 22.07
CA LEU A 284 -7.76 -5.90 22.29
C LEU A 284 -8.61 -4.62 22.43
N PHE A 285 -8.11 -3.56 23.06
CA PHE A 285 -8.80 -2.30 23.25
C PHE A 285 -8.92 -1.51 21.94
N ARG A 286 -7.87 -1.49 21.11
CA ARG A 286 -7.90 -0.95 19.75
C ARG A 286 -8.89 -1.71 18.87
N LYS A 287 -8.90 -3.04 18.98
CA LYS A 287 -9.82 -3.94 18.26
C LYS A 287 -11.29 -3.78 18.69
N TYR A 288 -11.58 -3.75 19.98
CA TYR A 288 -12.96 -3.79 20.51
C TYR A 288 -13.54 -2.42 20.87
N VAL A 289 -12.71 -1.42 21.21
CA VAL A 289 -13.16 -0.10 21.69
C VAL A 289 -12.95 1.01 20.65
N PHE A 290 -11.82 1.02 19.95
CA PHE A 290 -11.54 2.06 18.96
C PHE A 290 -12.02 1.73 17.53
N ASN A 291 -12.37 0.47 17.24
CA ASN A 291 -12.96 -0.05 15.98
C ASN A 291 -12.63 0.81 14.74
N ASN A 292 -11.33 1.05 14.53
CA ASN A 292 -10.88 1.91 13.46
C ASN A 292 -11.03 1.13 12.16
N SER A 293 -11.86 1.63 11.22
CA SER A 293 -12.09 0.92 9.95
C SER A 293 -10.83 0.79 9.08
N GLN A 294 -9.74 1.45 9.48
CA GLN A 294 -8.42 1.41 8.86
C GLN A 294 -7.55 0.26 9.37
N ASP A 295 -7.96 -0.44 10.42
CA ASP A 295 -7.23 -1.59 10.97
C ASP A 295 -7.77 -2.88 10.37
N LEU A 296 -6.86 -3.79 10.00
CA LEU A 296 -7.19 -5.07 9.36
C LEU A 296 -8.20 -5.86 10.20
N ASN A 297 -8.10 -5.79 11.52
CA ASN A 297 -8.97 -6.50 12.46
C ASN A 297 -10.39 -5.91 12.62
N SER A 298 -10.72 -4.81 11.95
CA SER A 298 -12.06 -4.20 12.03
C SER A 298 -13.09 -4.98 11.23
N GLY A 299 -14.35 -4.99 11.68
CA GLY A 299 -15.41 -5.78 11.03
C GLY A 299 -15.69 -5.36 9.58
N LYS A 300 -15.59 -4.06 9.26
CA LYS A 300 -15.76 -3.57 7.88
C LYS A 300 -14.63 -4.00 6.96
N TYR A 301 -13.40 -3.97 7.46
CA TYR A 301 -12.21 -4.33 6.68
C TYR A 301 -12.13 -5.85 6.48
N GLN A 302 -12.38 -6.64 7.52
CA GLN A 302 -12.51 -8.11 7.38
C GLN A 302 -13.58 -8.50 6.36
N ALA A 303 -14.75 -7.86 6.37
CA ALA A 303 -15.79 -8.12 5.37
C ALA A 303 -15.33 -7.82 3.92
N LEU A 304 -14.52 -6.78 3.72
CA LEU A 304 -13.91 -6.48 2.42
C LEU A 304 -12.89 -7.55 2.03
N ILE A 305 -11.97 -7.91 2.94
CA ILE A 305 -10.96 -8.94 2.73
C ILE A 305 -11.60 -10.28 2.38
N ASP A 306 -12.61 -10.69 3.13
CA ASP A 306 -13.35 -11.94 2.89
C ASP A 306 -14.03 -11.94 1.53
N SER A 307 -14.66 -10.81 1.14
CA SER A 307 -15.32 -10.67 -0.15
C SER A 307 -14.32 -10.74 -1.31
N LEU A 308 -13.17 -10.06 -1.20
CA LEU A 308 -12.12 -10.08 -2.21
C LEU A 308 -11.46 -11.47 -2.31
N ASN A 309 -11.11 -12.08 -1.19
CA ASN A 309 -10.59 -13.44 -1.14
C ASN A 309 -11.56 -14.46 -1.73
N SER A 310 -12.86 -14.32 -1.46
CA SER A 310 -13.90 -15.15 -2.07
C SER A 310 -13.93 -14.99 -3.59
N ILE A 311 -13.76 -13.78 -4.11
CA ILE A 311 -13.66 -13.56 -5.56
C ILE A 311 -12.41 -14.24 -6.12
N PHE A 312 -11.24 -14.01 -5.52
CA PHE A 312 -9.97 -14.52 -6.02
C PHE A 312 -9.86 -16.05 -5.93
N ALA A 313 -10.52 -16.67 -4.96
CA ALA A 313 -10.57 -18.12 -4.84
C ALA A 313 -11.36 -18.81 -5.97
N ASN A 314 -12.25 -18.07 -6.66
CA ASN A 314 -13.20 -18.61 -7.63
C ASN A 314 -12.94 -18.16 -9.07
N VAL A 315 -11.75 -17.64 -9.36
CA VAL A 315 -11.34 -17.25 -10.73
C VAL A 315 -10.35 -18.27 -11.30
N PRO A 316 -10.34 -18.49 -12.62
CA PRO A 316 -9.49 -19.51 -13.25
C PRO A 316 -8.00 -19.18 -13.13
N HIS A 317 -7.65 -17.89 -13.15
CA HIS A 317 -6.29 -17.41 -13.02
C HIS A 317 -6.20 -16.47 -11.81
N LYS A 318 -5.39 -16.85 -10.83
CA LYS A 318 -5.16 -16.02 -9.64
C LYS A 318 -4.42 -14.74 -10.05
N PRO A 319 -4.80 -13.57 -9.50
CA PRO A 319 -3.98 -12.38 -9.65
C PRO A 319 -2.54 -12.65 -9.21
N LEU A 320 -1.58 -12.17 -9.99
CA LEU A 320 -0.15 -12.33 -9.68
C LEU A 320 0.18 -11.55 -8.40
N ILE A 321 -0.20 -10.28 -8.34
CA ILE A 321 0.10 -9.40 -7.20
C ILE A 321 -1.16 -8.66 -6.76
N TYR A 322 -1.35 -8.55 -5.45
CA TYR A 322 -2.14 -7.50 -4.82
C TYR A 322 -1.17 -6.49 -4.18
N ALA A 323 -1.07 -5.29 -4.75
CA ALA A 323 -0.15 -4.25 -4.30
C ALA A 323 -0.87 -3.15 -3.51
N ALA A 324 -0.29 -2.78 -2.37
CA ALA A 324 -0.84 -1.83 -1.42
C ALA A 324 0.20 -0.91 -0.75
N GLY A 325 -0.28 0.18 -0.17
CA GLY A 325 0.47 1.07 0.72
C GLY A 325 -0.01 0.90 2.16
N HIS A 326 -0.45 2.00 2.79
CA HIS A 326 -1.13 2.12 4.10
C HIS A 326 -0.26 1.78 5.32
N GLU A 327 0.53 0.73 5.22
CA GLU A 327 1.54 0.39 6.21
C GLU A 327 2.84 1.09 5.83
N HIS A 328 3.42 1.80 6.79
CA HIS A 328 4.62 2.60 6.53
C HIS A 328 5.91 1.75 6.57
N ASN A 329 5.96 0.67 5.80
CA ASN A 329 7.09 -0.25 5.69
C ASN A 329 7.04 -0.99 4.33
N LEU A 330 8.02 -1.86 4.10
CA LEU A 330 8.11 -2.69 2.90
C LEU A 330 7.87 -4.14 3.29
N GLN A 331 6.93 -4.81 2.62
CA GLN A 331 6.67 -6.24 2.81
C GLN A 331 6.39 -6.95 1.48
N ILE A 332 6.84 -8.20 1.39
CA ILE A 332 6.46 -9.14 0.35
C ILE A 332 5.95 -10.39 1.06
N LEU A 333 4.67 -10.69 0.89
CA LEU A 333 4.00 -11.81 1.54
C LEU A 333 3.47 -12.78 0.49
N LYS A 334 3.45 -14.08 0.82
CA LYS A 334 2.73 -15.10 0.07
C LYS A 334 1.24 -14.83 0.18
N GLY A 335 0.54 -14.78 -0.95
CA GLY A 335 -0.90 -14.61 -0.96
C GLY A 335 -1.65 -15.93 -0.77
N ARG A 336 -2.83 -15.87 -0.13
CA ARG A 336 -3.73 -17.02 -0.02
C ARG A 336 -4.44 -17.32 -1.34
N ASN A 337 -5.10 -16.30 -1.91
CA ASN A 337 -5.90 -16.40 -3.14
C ASN A 337 -5.35 -15.52 -4.29
N VAL A 338 -4.27 -14.78 -4.03
CA VAL A 338 -3.38 -14.16 -5.01
C VAL A 338 -2.01 -14.82 -4.86
N HIS A 339 -1.09 -14.68 -5.81
CA HIS A 339 0.25 -15.27 -5.62
C HIS A 339 1.05 -14.51 -4.56
N TYR A 340 1.05 -13.18 -4.63
CA TYR A 340 1.79 -12.32 -3.71
C TYR A 340 0.97 -11.12 -3.24
N ILE A 341 1.14 -10.74 -1.98
CA ILE A 341 0.70 -9.47 -1.43
C ILE A 341 1.96 -8.61 -1.27
N VAL A 342 1.93 -7.42 -1.84
CA VAL A 342 3.06 -6.49 -1.84
C VAL A 342 2.64 -5.22 -1.11
N ILE A 343 3.41 -4.83 -0.10
CA ILE A 343 3.19 -3.62 0.68
C ILE A 343 4.38 -2.70 0.43
N SER A 344 4.10 -1.52 -0.09
CA SER A 344 5.10 -0.54 -0.51
C SER A 344 4.75 0.86 0.01
N GLY A 345 4.45 1.00 1.30
CA GLY A 345 3.96 2.24 1.90
C GLY A 345 5.02 3.06 2.65
N SER A 346 6.31 2.85 2.41
CA SER A 346 7.39 3.62 3.06
C SER A 346 7.86 4.84 2.26
N GLY A 347 6.99 5.42 1.42
CA GLY A 347 7.34 6.54 0.55
C GLY A 347 7.76 7.81 1.31
N ALA A 348 7.19 8.07 2.49
CA ALA A 348 7.54 9.26 3.29
C ALA A 348 7.56 9.06 4.81
N LYS A 349 7.00 7.96 5.32
CA LYS A 349 6.97 7.61 6.75
C LYS A 349 7.50 6.21 6.97
N LEU A 350 7.88 5.92 8.21
CA LEU A 350 8.30 4.58 8.65
C LEU A 350 7.49 4.13 9.85
N SER A 351 7.30 2.82 9.95
CA SER A 351 6.68 2.14 11.08
C SER A 351 7.25 0.73 11.24
N PRO A 352 7.35 0.23 12.49
CA PRO A 352 7.80 -1.12 12.79
C PRO A 352 7.09 -2.20 11.99
N VAL A 353 7.82 -3.25 11.65
CA VAL A 353 7.28 -4.40 10.92
C VAL A 353 7.85 -5.70 11.48
N GLY A 354 6.99 -6.71 11.60
CA GLY A 354 7.38 -8.08 11.96
C GLY A 354 7.35 -9.02 10.77
N ASP A 355 7.38 -10.31 11.06
CA ASP A 355 7.24 -11.38 10.08
C ASP A 355 6.32 -12.51 10.56
N GLY A 356 5.94 -13.38 9.63
CA GLY A 356 5.24 -14.62 9.88
C GLY A 356 5.54 -15.65 8.78
N ASP A 357 4.86 -16.79 8.82
CA ASP A 357 5.10 -17.92 7.90
C ASP A 357 4.90 -17.58 6.40
N ASP A 358 4.14 -16.53 6.12
CA ASP A 358 3.88 -16.01 4.78
C ASP A 358 4.88 -14.92 4.33
N THR A 359 5.73 -14.42 5.22
CA THR A 359 6.68 -13.34 4.90
C THR A 359 7.84 -13.84 4.05
N LEU A 360 8.00 -13.28 2.86
CA LEU A 360 9.17 -13.46 2.00
C LEU A 360 10.20 -12.36 2.19
N PHE A 361 9.75 -11.16 2.56
CA PHE A 361 10.57 -10.01 2.86
C PHE A 361 9.83 -9.03 3.79
N ALA A 362 10.53 -8.42 4.74
CA ALA A 362 10.01 -7.30 5.54
C ALA A 362 11.15 -6.36 5.98
N HIS A 363 10.92 -5.04 5.91
CA HIS A 363 11.90 -4.05 6.37
C HIS A 363 11.28 -2.67 6.71
N GLU A 364 11.73 -2.07 7.80
CA GLU A 364 11.40 -0.70 8.23
C GLU A 364 12.36 0.33 7.59
N GLU A 365 12.32 0.46 6.26
CA GLU A 365 13.15 1.45 5.53
C GLU A 365 12.39 2.13 4.37
N HIS A 366 12.82 3.34 4.02
CA HIS A 366 12.30 4.12 2.90
C HIS A 366 12.71 3.49 1.58
N GLY A 367 11.70 3.10 0.81
CA GLY A 367 11.92 2.47 -0.48
C GLY A 367 10.63 2.29 -1.24
N PHE A 368 10.71 1.45 -2.27
CA PHE A 368 9.59 1.09 -3.11
C PHE A 368 9.82 -0.27 -3.77
N ILE A 369 8.77 -0.80 -4.39
CA ILE A 369 8.83 -2.11 -5.05
C ILE A 369 8.94 -1.92 -6.57
N GLN A 370 9.84 -2.68 -7.18
CA GLN A 370 10.05 -2.74 -8.63
C GLN A 370 9.65 -4.12 -9.15
N LEU A 371 8.91 -4.14 -10.26
CA LEU A 371 8.64 -5.34 -11.06
C LEU A 371 9.26 -5.19 -12.44
N ASP A 372 10.10 -6.13 -12.83
CA ASP A 372 10.66 -6.22 -14.19
C ASP A 372 10.08 -7.42 -14.92
N PHE A 373 9.30 -7.16 -15.96
CA PHE A 373 8.77 -8.16 -16.89
C PHE A 373 9.77 -8.31 -18.03
N LEU A 374 10.40 -9.47 -18.13
CA LEU A 374 11.41 -9.75 -19.14
C LEU A 374 10.78 -10.27 -20.42
N ARG A 375 11.46 -10.07 -21.55
CA ARG A 375 11.01 -10.54 -22.87
C ARG A 375 10.91 -12.06 -22.98
N ASP A 376 11.61 -12.80 -22.12
CA ASP A 376 11.58 -14.27 -22.07
C ASP A 376 10.47 -14.81 -21.16
N GLY A 377 9.60 -13.94 -20.63
CA GLY A 377 8.46 -14.31 -19.80
C GLY A 377 8.76 -14.38 -18.31
N ARG A 378 10.01 -14.27 -17.88
CA ARG A 378 10.33 -14.18 -16.45
C ARG A 378 9.92 -12.83 -15.88
N ILE A 379 9.51 -12.82 -14.61
CA ILE A 379 9.14 -11.61 -13.88
C ILE A 379 10.00 -11.57 -12.62
N TYR A 380 10.61 -10.43 -12.34
CA TYR A 380 11.38 -10.23 -11.11
C TYR A 380 10.72 -9.17 -10.26
N LEU A 381 10.52 -9.50 -8.98
CA LEU A 381 10.06 -8.60 -7.95
C LEU A 381 11.26 -8.22 -7.09
N SER A 382 11.52 -6.92 -7.00
CA SER A 382 12.67 -6.35 -6.31
C SER A 382 12.26 -5.27 -5.32
N VAL A 383 12.95 -5.22 -4.18
CA VAL A 383 12.83 -4.13 -3.20
C VAL A 383 13.98 -3.16 -3.46
N VAL A 384 13.64 -1.88 -3.65
CA VAL A 384 14.60 -0.80 -3.89
C VAL A 384 14.58 0.16 -2.71
N GLU A 385 15.74 0.37 -2.11
CA GLU A 385 15.96 1.30 -1.00
C GLU A 385 17.05 2.30 -1.37
N LYS A 386 17.19 3.37 -0.58
CA LYS A 386 18.33 4.28 -0.72
C LYS A 386 19.60 3.61 -0.21
N ASP A 387 20.70 3.79 -0.92
CA ASP A 387 22.02 3.42 -0.40
C ASP A 387 22.41 4.33 0.78
N THR A 388 23.40 3.93 1.59
CA THR A 388 23.84 4.64 2.80
C THR A 388 24.30 6.09 2.54
N ASP A 389 24.74 6.41 1.32
CA ASP A 389 25.12 7.77 0.90
C ASP A 389 23.93 8.60 0.36
N GLY A 390 22.75 7.99 0.24
CA GLY A 390 21.49 8.62 -0.14
C GLY A 390 21.38 9.08 -1.60
N GLN A 391 22.34 8.73 -2.46
CA GLN A 391 22.39 9.22 -3.85
C GLN A 391 22.04 8.21 -4.94
N GLN A 392 21.98 6.91 -4.60
CA GLN A 392 21.68 5.84 -5.56
C GLN A 392 20.71 4.84 -4.95
N GLY A 393 19.89 4.23 -5.79
CA GLY A 393 18.99 3.15 -5.39
C GLY A 393 19.73 1.84 -5.39
N LYS A 394 19.55 1.07 -4.32
CA LYS A 394 20.09 -0.26 -4.17
C LYS A 394 18.95 -1.27 -4.16
N ILE A 395 19.06 -2.31 -4.96
CA ILE A 395 18.21 -3.48 -4.80
C ILE A 395 18.73 -4.25 -3.59
N ILE A 396 17.89 -4.43 -2.59
CA ILE A 396 18.23 -5.12 -1.34
C ILE A 396 17.55 -6.49 -1.25
N TYR A 397 16.55 -6.76 -2.08
CA TYR A 397 15.92 -8.07 -2.24
C TYR A 397 15.45 -8.23 -3.68
N SER A 398 15.56 -9.43 -4.26
CA SER A 398 14.96 -9.75 -5.55
C SER A 398 14.58 -11.22 -5.64
N ARG A 399 13.43 -11.51 -6.24
CA ARG A 399 12.93 -12.87 -6.47
C ARG A 399 12.28 -12.98 -7.84
N GLN A 400 12.55 -14.07 -8.56
CA GLN A 400 11.75 -14.41 -9.74
C GLN A 400 10.36 -14.89 -9.31
N ILE A 401 9.31 -14.39 -9.97
CA ILE A 401 7.91 -14.74 -9.70
C ILE A 401 7.15 -15.06 -11.01
N PRO A 402 6.08 -15.88 -10.97
CA PRO A 402 5.87 -16.88 -9.93
C PRO A 402 7.07 -17.84 -9.87
N GLU A 403 7.28 -18.50 -8.73
CA GLU A 403 8.33 -19.53 -8.64
C GLU A 403 8.14 -20.56 -9.76
N GLY A 404 9.21 -20.85 -10.50
CA GLY A 404 9.20 -21.98 -11.42
C GLY A 404 8.93 -23.26 -10.63
N ASN A 405 8.02 -24.09 -11.13
CA ASN A 405 7.71 -25.40 -10.53
C ASN A 405 8.95 -26.27 -10.37
#